data_AF-V7AWA7-F1
#
_entry.id   AF-V7AWA7-F1
#
_cell.length_a   1.000
_cell.length_b   1.000
_cell.length_c   1.000
_cell.angle_alpha   90.00
_cell.angle_beta   90.00
_cell.angle_gamma   90.00
#
_symmetry.space_group_name_H-M   'P 1'
#
loop_
_entity.id
_entity.type
_entity.pdbx_description
1 polymer ?
#
loop_
_entity_poly.entity_id
_entity_poly.type
_entity_poly.pdbx_seq_one_letter_code
_entity_poly.pdbx_strand_id
1 'polypeptide(L)'
;YVATAVTSVHEMENGFNIWSFNGKHLYRILKDHFFQFLWRPRPPSFLSPEKEEEIAKNLKKYSKKYEAEDQDVSLLLSEQERDKRRMLKEDWDKWIHEWKRIHEEESLHRQKLRDGEASDEEEEYEAKDIEVEEVIDVSEEVLHLEYGQE
;
A
#
# COMPACT_ATOMS: atom_id res chain seq x y z
N TYR A 1 -1.10 22.31 -1.69
CA TYR A 1 -1.33 21.01 -2.32
C TYR A 1 -2.00 21.21 -3.65
N VAL A 2 -1.72 20.35 -4.61
CA VAL A 2 -2.36 20.32 -5.92
C VAL A 2 -3.09 18.98 -6.03
N ALA A 3 -4.33 18.99 -6.52
CA ALA A 3 -5.09 17.76 -6.76
C ALA A 3 -5.28 17.59 -8.26
N THR A 4 -5.05 16.36 -8.74
CA THR A 4 -5.38 15.94 -10.11
C THR A 4 -6.36 14.79 -9.99
N ALA A 5 -7.48 14.83 -10.71
CA ALA A 5 -8.52 13.82 -10.57
C ALA A 5 -8.95 13.29 -11.93
N VAL A 6 -9.20 11.98 -11.99
CA VAL A 6 -9.68 11.26 -13.17
C VAL A 6 -11.10 10.81 -12.86
N THR A 7 -12.06 11.34 -13.59
CA THR A 7 -13.49 11.06 -13.38
C THR A 7 -13.96 9.88 -14.19
N SER A 8 -15.14 9.34 -13.85
CA SER A 8 -15.81 8.21 -14.51
C SER A 8 -16.26 8.46 -15.94
N VAL A 9 -15.89 9.60 -16.52
CA VAL A 9 -15.88 9.76 -17.98
C VAL A 9 -14.85 8.83 -18.63
N HIS A 10 -13.80 8.43 -17.89
CA HIS A 10 -12.81 7.47 -18.34
C HIS A 10 -13.09 6.07 -17.77
N GLU A 11 -12.78 5.02 -18.54
CA GLU A 11 -13.10 3.63 -18.19
C GLU A 11 -12.19 3.03 -17.11
N MET A 12 -10.98 3.56 -16.93
CA MET A 12 -9.98 3.00 -16.01
C MET A 12 -9.33 4.08 -15.14
N GLU A 13 -8.76 3.66 -14.01
CA GLU A 13 -8.02 4.50 -13.06
C GLU A 13 -8.79 5.71 -12.49
N ASN A 14 -10.11 5.57 -12.34
CA ASN A 14 -10.95 6.58 -11.70
C ASN A 14 -10.46 6.86 -10.27
N GLY A 15 -10.44 8.15 -9.88
CA GLY A 15 -9.95 8.56 -8.57
C GLY A 15 -9.25 9.91 -8.58
N PHE A 16 -8.39 10.15 -7.58
CA PHE A 16 -7.62 11.38 -7.48
C PHE A 16 -6.24 11.18 -6.87
N ASN A 17 -5.31 12.02 -7.30
CA ASN A 17 -3.95 12.11 -6.79
C ASN A 17 -3.76 13.48 -6.13
N ILE A 18 -3.08 13.49 -4.98
CA ILE A 18 -2.70 14.70 -4.26
C ILE A 18 -1.18 14.83 -4.32
N TRP A 19 -0.76 16.02 -4.72
CA TRP A 19 0.63 16.43 -4.85
C TRP A 19 0.94 17.55 -3.87
N SER A 20 2.15 17.56 -3.34
CA SER A 20 2.70 18.75 -2.68
C SER A 20 2.97 19.84 -3.72
N PHE A 21 3.18 21.07 -3.24
CA PHE A 21 3.49 22.20 -4.12
C PHE A 21 4.84 22.04 -4.85
N ASN A 22 5.75 21.23 -4.31
CA ASN A 22 7.05 20.92 -4.92
C ASN A 22 7.01 19.69 -5.84
N GLY A 23 5.82 19.16 -6.17
CA GLY A 23 5.64 18.06 -7.12
C GLY A 23 5.84 16.66 -6.53
N LYS A 24 6.04 16.52 -5.22
CA LYS A 24 6.06 15.20 -4.56
C LYS A 24 4.65 14.62 -4.53
N HIS A 25 4.52 13.39 -5.02
CA HIS A 25 3.30 12.62 -4.91
C HIS A 25 3.05 12.24 -3.45
N LEU A 26 1.88 12.60 -2.90
CA LEU A 26 1.53 12.34 -1.49
C LEU A 26 0.54 11.19 -1.36
N TYR A 27 -0.53 11.22 -2.15
CA TYR A 27 -1.61 10.25 -2.07
C TYR A 27 -2.15 9.92 -3.46
N ARG A 28 -2.44 8.65 -3.70
CA ARG A 28 -3.23 8.16 -4.84
C ARG A 28 -4.37 7.34 -4.30
N ILE A 29 -5.59 7.75 -4.61
CA ILE A 29 -6.80 7.05 -4.20
C ILE A 29 -7.57 6.71 -5.46
N LEU A 30 -7.64 5.41 -5.75
CA LEU A 30 -8.52 4.88 -6.79
C LEU A 30 -9.91 4.73 -6.20
N LYS A 31 -10.92 5.21 -6.91
CA LYS A 31 -12.30 5.15 -6.51
C LYS A 31 -13.16 4.89 -7.73
N ASP A 32 -13.92 3.81 -7.67
CA ASP A 32 -14.91 3.49 -8.69
C ASP A 32 -16.07 4.52 -8.66
N HIS A 33 -16.66 4.79 -9.82
CA HIS A 33 -17.70 5.82 -9.99
C HIS A 33 -17.30 7.19 -9.38
N PHE A 34 -16.08 7.64 -9.64
CA PHE A 34 -15.58 8.94 -9.20
C PHE A 34 -16.05 10.10 -10.10
N PHE A 35 -16.91 10.97 -9.58
CA PHE A 35 -17.50 12.05 -10.39
C PHE A 35 -16.79 13.40 -10.27
N GLN A 36 -16.33 13.77 -9.07
CA GLN A 36 -15.83 15.12 -8.84
C GLN A 36 -14.86 15.20 -7.66
N PHE A 37 -13.81 16.01 -7.84
CA PHE A 37 -12.97 16.50 -6.76
C PHE A 37 -13.12 18.02 -6.63
N LEU A 38 -13.47 18.51 -5.45
CA LEU A 38 -13.43 19.94 -5.13
C LEU A 38 -12.85 20.14 -3.73
N TRP A 39 -11.90 21.06 -3.62
CA TRP A 39 -11.48 21.54 -2.31
C TRP A 39 -12.61 22.34 -1.68
N ARG A 40 -12.91 22.06 -0.41
CA ARG A 40 -13.79 22.92 0.36
C ARG A 40 -13.18 24.32 0.43
N PRO A 41 -13.89 25.38 -0.01
CA PRO A 41 -13.38 26.74 0.08
C PRO A 41 -13.00 27.07 1.53
N ARG A 42 -11.80 27.63 1.74
CA ARG A 42 -11.39 28.03 3.09
C ARG A 42 -12.18 29.28 3.49
N PRO A 43 -12.82 29.30 4.68
CA PRO A 43 -13.42 30.50 5.22
C PRO A 43 -12.41 31.66 5.32
N PRO A 44 -12.87 32.92 5.31
CA PRO A 44 -12.01 34.07 5.55
C PRO A 44 -11.23 33.94 6.85
N SER A 45 -10.02 34.48 6.85
CA SER A 45 -9.18 34.55 8.05
C SER A 45 -9.89 35.34 9.15
N PHE A 46 -9.91 34.79 10.37
CA PHE A 46 -10.37 35.51 11.56
C PHE A 46 -9.28 36.41 12.15
N LEU A 47 -8.08 36.45 11.54
CA LEU A 47 -6.97 37.22 12.05
C LEU A 47 -7.14 38.69 11.68
N SER A 48 -6.78 39.57 12.62
CA SER A 48 -6.63 40.99 12.32
C SER A 48 -5.40 41.20 11.42
N PRO A 49 -5.39 42.23 10.56
CA PRO A 49 -4.26 42.51 9.67
C PRO A 49 -2.93 42.69 10.43
N GLU A 50 -2.98 43.27 11.63
CA GLU A 50 -1.81 43.42 12.52
C GLU A 50 -1.20 42.07 12.92
N LYS A 51 -2.04 41.07 13.23
CA LYS A 51 -1.58 39.73 13.58
C LYS A 51 -1.03 38.98 12.39
N GLU A 52 -1.63 39.16 11.21
CA GLU A 52 -1.10 38.56 9.97
C GLU A 52 0.30 39.10 9.65
N GLU A 53 0.53 40.40 9.81
CA GLU A 53 1.86 41.00 9.67
C GLU A 53 2.87 40.50 10.72
N GLU A 54 2.45 40.38 11.98
CA GLU A 54 3.31 39.85 13.03
C GLU A 54 3.74 38.39 12.74
N ILE A 55 2.79 37.56 12.30
CA ILE A 55 3.05 36.17 11.91
C ILE A 55 3.98 36.13 10.70
N ALA A 56 3.76 36.99 9.70
CA ALA A 56 4.64 37.08 8.54
C ALA A 56 6.08 37.47 8.92
N LYS A 57 6.25 38.42 9.85
CA LYS A 57 7.57 38.84 10.35
C LYS A 57 8.27 37.74 11.16
N ASN A 58 7.52 36.98 11.94
CA ASN A 58 8.04 35.94 12.83
C ASN A 58 7.96 34.52 12.25
N LEU A 59 7.69 34.37 10.95
CA LEU A 59 7.39 33.09 10.32
C LEU A 59 8.47 32.02 10.54
N LYS A 60 9.75 32.41 10.54
CA LYS A 60 10.88 31.48 10.77
C LYS A 60 10.86 30.86 12.17
N LYS A 61 10.47 31.63 13.19
CA LYS A 61 10.36 31.15 14.57
C LYS A 61 9.22 30.15 14.70
N TYR A 62 8.06 30.49 14.15
CA TYR A 62 6.89 29.61 14.15
C TYR A 62 7.12 28.34 13.34
N SER A 63 7.74 28.44 12.16
CA SER A 63 8.08 27.29 11.32
C SER A 63 8.95 26.29 12.08
N LYS A 64 10.04 26.74 12.72
CA LYS A 64 10.91 25.82 13.47
C LYS A 64 10.19 25.15 14.65
N LYS A 65 9.32 25.88 15.34
CA LYS A 65 8.53 25.35 16.45
C LYS A 65 7.57 24.25 15.96
N TYR A 66 6.75 24.56 14.95
CA TYR A 66 5.74 23.62 14.46
C TYR A 66 6.35 22.43 13.72
N GLU A 67 7.47 22.61 13.01
CA GLU A 67 8.18 21.49 12.39
C GLU A 67 8.69 20.49 13.44
N ALA A 68 9.18 20.96 14.59
CA ALA A 68 9.59 20.09 15.68
C ALA A 68 8.40 19.37 16.33
N GLU A 69 7.31 20.09 16.60
CA GLU A 69 6.08 19.49 17.15
C GLU A 69 5.49 18.44 16.19
N ASP A 70 5.44 18.71 14.89
CA ASP A 70 4.95 17.77 13.87
C ASP A 70 5.85 16.51 13.78
N GLN A 71 7.17 16.68 13.89
CA GLN A 71 8.11 15.55 13.94
C GLN A 71 7.90 14.68 15.17
N ASP A 72 7.74 15.29 16.34
CA ASP A 72 7.49 14.58 17.60
C ASP A 72 6.18 13.78 17.55
N VAL A 73 5.10 14.39 17.03
CA VAL A 73 3.80 13.71 16.85
C VAL A 73 3.90 12.55 15.87
N SER A 74 4.62 12.73 14.75
CA SER A 74 4.84 11.67 13.76
C SER A 74 5.61 10.49 14.35
N LEU A 75 6.65 10.76 15.14
CA LEU A 75 7.42 9.74 15.84
C LEU A 75 6.54 8.97 16.84
N LEU A 76 5.74 9.68 17.63
CA LEU A 76 4.82 9.06 18.60
C LEU A 76 3.80 8.14 17.92
N LEU A 77 3.19 8.58 16.81
CA LEU A 77 2.25 7.74 16.04
C LEU A 77 2.93 6.48 15.50
N SER A 78 4.14 6.64 14.96
CA SER A 78 4.94 5.53 14.44
C SER A 78 5.29 4.52 15.53
N GLU A 79 5.67 4.99 16.73
CA GLU A 79 5.96 4.13 17.88
C GLU A 79 4.71 3.35 18.32
N GLN A 80 3.56 4.03 18.45
CA GLN A 80 2.29 3.38 18.82
C GLN A 80 1.88 2.31 17.80
N GLU A 81 2.01 2.58 16.50
CA GLU A 81 1.74 1.58 15.47
C GLU A 81 2.70 0.40 15.52
N ARG A 82 4.00 0.66 15.75
CA ARG A 82 5.02 -0.38 15.90
C ARG A 82 4.74 -1.27 17.09
N ASP A 83 4.35 -0.67 18.21
CA ASP A 83 3.99 -1.39 19.43
C ASP A 83 2.77 -2.27 19.21
N LYS A 84 1.71 -1.75 18.56
CA LYS A 84 0.54 -2.56 18.18
C LYS A 84 0.92 -3.74 17.29
N ARG A 85 1.78 -3.52 16.28
CA ARG A 85 2.26 -4.60 15.41
C ARG A 85 3.11 -5.61 16.17
N ARG A 86 3.95 -5.17 17.11
CA ARG A 86 4.74 -6.04 17.98
C ARG A 86 3.84 -6.92 18.83
N MET A 87 2.84 -6.34 19.50
CA MET A 87 1.87 -7.11 20.30
C MET A 87 1.12 -8.14 19.45
N LEU A 88 0.64 -7.73 18.26
CA LEU A 88 -0.08 -8.64 17.37
C LEU A 88 0.81 -9.81 16.90
N LYS A 89 2.10 -9.53 16.64
CA LYS A 89 3.08 -10.55 16.30
C LYS A 89 3.37 -11.49 17.48
N GLU A 90 3.57 -10.95 18.68
CA GLU A 90 3.79 -11.75 19.88
C GLU A 90 2.60 -12.67 20.18
N ASP A 91 1.38 -12.18 20.00
CA ASP A 91 0.17 -13.00 20.18
C ASP A 91 0.04 -14.10 19.12
N TRP A 92 0.39 -13.78 17.86
CA TRP A 92 0.50 -14.78 16.79
C TRP A 92 1.57 -15.84 17.09
N ASP A 93 2.76 -15.42 17.50
CA ASP A 93 3.88 -16.31 17.82
C ASP A 93 3.52 -17.24 18.99
N LYS A 94 2.87 -16.71 20.04
CA LYS A 94 2.33 -17.52 21.15
C LYS A 94 1.32 -18.55 20.65
N TRP A 95 0.38 -18.13 19.78
CA TRP A 95 -0.62 -19.03 19.22
C TRP A 95 0.02 -20.16 18.40
N ILE A 96 0.99 -19.85 17.54
CA ILE A 96 1.75 -20.85 16.77
C ILE A 96 2.52 -21.78 17.70
N HIS A 97 3.19 -21.26 18.73
CA HIS A 97 3.94 -22.08 19.68
C HIS A 97 3.04 -23.06 20.43
N GLU A 98 1.86 -22.61 20.85
CA GLU A 98 0.89 -23.48 21.51
C GLU A 98 0.39 -24.60 20.59
N TRP A 99 0.08 -24.28 19.33
CA TRP A 99 -0.28 -25.28 18.33
C TRP A 99 0.84 -26.28 18.05
N LYS A 100 2.10 -25.81 17.94
CA LYS A 100 3.26 -26.69 17.78
C LYS A 100 3.44 -27.62 18.98
N ARG A 101 3.29 -27.10 20.20
CA ARG A 101 3.35 -27.89 21.43
C ARG A 101 2.28 -28.99 21.44
N ILE A 102 1.03 -28.63 21.15
CA ILE A 102 -0.07 -29.61 21.06
C ILE A 102 0.22 -30.64 19.97
N HIS A 103 0.69 -30.18 18.81
CA HIS A 103 1.01 -31.06 17.69
C HIS A 103 2.13 -32.06 18.03
N GLU A 104 3.17 -31.63 18.74
CA GLU A 104 4.24 -32.50 19.25
C GLU A 104 3.71 -33.47 20.31
N GLU A 105 2.90 -33.01 21.27
CA GLU A 105 2.31 -33.86 22.32
C GLU A 105 1.43 -34.95 21.74
N GLU A 106 0.64 -34.63 20.72
CA GLU A 106 -0.23 -35.58 20.02
C GLU A 106 0.51 -36.46 19.01
N SER A 107 1.79 -36.19 18.70
CA SER A 107 2.56 -36.94 17.70
C SER A 107 2.59 -38.44 18.01
N LEU A 108 2.86 -38.81 19.26
CA LEU A 108 2.87 -40.22 19.71
C LEU A 108 1.48 -40.87 19.63
N HIS A 109 0.41 -40.09 19.80
CA HIS A 109 -0.95 -40.60 19.65
C HIS A 109 -1.31 -40.80 18.17
N ARG A 110 -0.95 -39.85 17.30
CA ARG A 110 -1.15 -39.95 15.85
C ARG A 110 -0.36 -41.10 15.24
N GLN A 111 0.88 -41.30 15.66
CA GLN A 111 1.72 -42.42 15.22
C GLN A 111 1.10 -43.77 15.59
N LYS A 112 0.52 -43.90 16.80
CA LYS A 112 -0.20 -45.12 17.22
C LYS A 112 -1.47 -45.37 16.40
N LEU A 113 -2.18 -44.33 15.99
CA LEU A 113 -3.37 -44.45 15.12
C LEU A 113 -3.01 -44.83 13.67
N ARG A 114 -1.74 -44.68 13.27
CA ARG A 114 -1.19 -45.04 11.95
C ARG A 114 -0.28 -46.27 12.01
N ASP A 115 -0.58 -47.21 12.91
CA ASP A 115 0.15 -48.47 13.06
C ASP A 115 1.69 -48.34 13.23
N GLY A 116 2.18 -47.19 13.71
CA GLY A 116 3.60 -46.93 13.97
C GLY A 116 4.32 -46.11 12.90
N GLU A 117 3.68 -45.78 11.77
CA GLU A 117 4.33 -45.03 10.69
C GLU A 117 4.46 -43.52 11.02
N ALA A 118 5.68 -43.00 10.89
CA ALA A 118 6.00 -41.58 11.10
C ALA A 118 5.84 -40.79 9.79
N SER A 119 4.59 -40.51 9.42
CA SER A 119 4.24 -39.77 8.19
C SER A 119 4.38 -38.25 8.31
N ASP A 120 4.62 -37.71 9.51
CA ASP A 120 4.71 -36.25 9.76
C ASP A 120 6.03 -35.63 9.20
N GLU A 121 7.03 -36.43 8.82
CA GLU A 121 8.32 -35.97 8.26
C GLU A 121 8.39 -36.00 6.72
N GLU A 122 7.42 -36.61 6.04
CA GLU A 122 7.41 -36.60 4.58
C GLU A 122 6.95 -35.23 4.07
N GLU A 123 7.85 -34.50 3.42
CA GLU A 123 7.49 -33.44 2.48
C GLU A 123 6.72 -34.09 1.33
N GLU A 124 5.41 -34.29 1.51
CA GLU A 124 4.54 -35.07 0.62
C GLU A 124 4.43 -34.43 -0.79
N TYR A 125 4.95 -33.20 -1.00
CA TYR A 125 4.85 -32.48 -2.26
C TYR A 125 6.10 -31.64 -2.57
N GLU A 126 6.73 -31.86 -3.73
CA GLU A 126 7.70 -30.93 -4.31
C GLU A 126 6.94 -29.88 -5.14
N ALA A 127 6.77 -28.67 -4.60
CA ALA A 127 6.10 -27.58 -5.32
C ALA A 127 7.02 -27.07 -6.45
N LYS A 128 6.64 -27.34 -7.71
CA LYS A 128 7.28 -26.75 -8.89
C LYS A 128 6.42 -25.62 -9.44
N ASP A 129 6.98 -24.41 -9.45
CA ASP A 129 6.41 -23.28 -10.18
C ASP A 129 6.63 -23.51 -11.69
N ILE A 130 5.54 -23.71 -12.44
CA ILE A 130 5.57 -23.87 -13.90
C ILE A 130 5.00 -22.60 -14.51
N GLU A 131 5.86 -21.76 -15.09
CA GLU A 131 5.44 -20.63 -15.92
C GLU A 131 5.00 -21.15 -17.30
N VAL A 132 3.73 -20.95 -17.65
CA VAL A 132 3.17 -21.32 -18.96
C VAL A 132 2.96 -20.04 -19.77
N GLU A 133 3.80 -19.82 -20.77
CA GLU A 133 3.60 -18.77 -21.77
C GLU A 133 2.73 -19.32 -22.92
N GLU A 134 1.54 -18.75 -23.10
CA GLU A 134 0.63 -19.06 -24.21
C GLU A 134 0.71 -17.94 -25.25
N VAL A 135 1.09 -18.27 -26.49
CA VAL A 135 1.12 -17.31 -27.60
C VAL A 135 -0.30 -17.18 -28.16
N ILE A 136 -0.95 -16.06 -27.88
CA ILE A 136 -2.39 -15.84 -28.11
C ILE A 136 -2.73 -15.68 -29.60
N ASP A 137 -1.83 -15.08 -30.41
CA ASP A 137 -2.08 -14.88 -31.84
C ASP A 137 -0.77 -14.61 -32.61
N VAL A 138 -0.67 -15.13 -33.84
CA VAL A 138 0.44 -14.87 -34.76
C VAL A 138 -0.16 -14.49 -36.11
N SER A 139 -0.10 -13.20 -36.45
CA SER A 139 -0.53 -12.69 -37.75
C SER A 139 0.66 -12.50 -38.67
N GLU A 140 0.66 -13.17 -39.83
CA GLU A 140 1.67 -13.01 -40.88
C GLU A 140 1.06 -12.18 -42.03
N GLU A 141 1.58 -10.98 -42.26
CA GLU A 141 1.17 -10.13 -43.39
C GLU A 141 2.11 -10.32 -44.58
N VAL A 142 1.58 -10.78 -45.72
CA VAL A 142 2.33 -10.90 -46.97
C VAL A 142 2.33 -9.54 -47.67
N LEU A 143 3.48 -8.85 -47.64
CA LEU A 143 3.68 -7.59 -48.35
C LEU A 143 3.89 -7.86 -49.85
N HIS A 144 2.90 -7.46 -50.66
CA HIS A 144 3.01 -7.52 -52.13
C HIS A 144 3.82 -6.31 -52.63
N LEU A 145 5.11 -6.53 -52.93
CA LEU A 145 5.94 -5.53 -53.61
C LEU A 145 5.60 -5.54 -55.10
N GLU A 146 4.80 -4.56 -55.55
CA GLU A 146 4.66 -4.29 -56.97
C GLU A 146 5.96 -3.68 -57.51
N TYR A 147 6.69 -4.48 -58.32
CA TYR A 147 7.78 -3.95 -59.14
C TYR A 147 7.17 -3.20 -60.33
N GLY A 148 7.37 -1.88 -60.35
CA GLY A 148 7.01 -1.03 -61.48
C GLY A 148 7.65 -1.51 -62.78
N GLN A 149 6.83 -1.61 -63.82
CA GLN A 149 7.21 -1.94 -65.20
C GLN A 149 8.02 -0.79 -65.84
N GLU A 150 9.15 -1.13 -66.46
CA GLU A 150 9.73 -0.42 -67.62
C GLU A 150 9.48 -1.24 -68.89
#